data_AF-T0RJ52-F1
#
_entry.id   AF-T0RJ52-F1
#
_cell.length_a   1.000
_cell.length_b   1.000
_cell.length_c   1.000
_cell.angle_alpha   90.00
_cell.angle_beta   90.00
_cell.angle_gamma   90.00
#
_symmetry.space_group_name_H-M   'P 1'
#
loop_
_entity.id
_entity.type
_entity.pdbx_description
1 polymer ?
#
loop_
_entity_poly.entity_id
_entity_poly.type
_entity_poly.pdbx_seq_one_letter_code
_entity_poly.pdbx_strand_id
1 'polypeptide(L)'
;MRKIILFIFLVYTAKSFALSVTDLKGCFKTIDVNGTRPAPGPISWRNQSLFEEFDSYTYKTTDTNQYLDIYVLSLFQGYSDPYYSYNPFVLFKDKADKLIEEDGYLFYEVDTDVYMSRSGLYSKVDHYVRLEVKEFGNELVGSAEFKSIQRKYNRRVNFTLRKEDCLSQD
;
A
#
# COMPACT_ATOMS: atom_id res chain seq x y z
N MET A 1 9.13 11.19 47.07
CA MET A 1 8.37 10.15 46.34
C MET A 1 7.44 10.69 45.23
N ARG A 2 7.00 11.96 45.28
CA ARG A 2 6.10 12.55 44.25
C ARG A 2 6.76 12.86 42.90
N LYS A 3 8.10 13.00 42.84
CA LYS A 3 8.86 13.29 41.60
C LYS A 3 9.20 12.05 40.76
N ILE A 4 9.19 10.85 41.35
CA ILE A 4 9.54 9.59 40.66
C ILE A 4 8.35 9.09 39.82
N ILE A 5 7.13 9.29 40.31
CA ILE A 5 5.89 8.93 39.60
C ILE A 5 5.73 9.76 38.31
N LEU A 6 6.18 11.02 38.32
CA LEU A 6 6.13 11.88 37.12
C LEU A 6 7.08 11.41 36.02
N PHE A 7 8.21 10.78 36.37
CA PHE A 7 9.19 10.27 35.41
C PHE A 7 8.71 8.97 34.75
N ILE A 8 8.00 8.10 35.49
CA ILE A 8 7.46 6.84 34.95
C ILE A 8 6.32 7.12 33.95
N PHE A 9 5.49 8.13 34.19
CA PHE A 9 4.48 8.57 33.21
C PHE A 9 5.09 9.24 31.96
N LEU A 10 6.24 9.92 32.10
CA LEU A 10 6.94 10.56 30.98
C LEU A 10 7.70 9.54 30.10
N VAL A 11 8.15 8.41 30.67
CA VAL A 11 8.81 7.34 29.91
C VAL A 11 7.80 6.44 29.19
N TYR A 12 6.56 6.32 29.70
CA TYR A 12 5.47 5.64 28.99
C TYR A 12 4.88 6.43 27.81
N THR A 13 5.26 7.70 27.65
CA THR A 13 4.96 8.50 26.45
C THR A 13 6.02 8.35 25.36
N ALA A 14 6.89 7.34 25.44
CA ALA A 14 7.65 6.85 24.29
C ALA A 14 6.66 6.26 23.29
N LYS A 15 6.15 7.17 22.47
CA LYS A 15 5.19 7.02 21.38
C LYS A 15 5.24 5.63 20.74
N SER A 16 4.29 4.76 21.09
CA SER A 16 3.78 3.78 20.12
C SER A 16 3.17 4.59 19.00
N PHE A 17 3.97 4.87 17.98
CA PHE A 17 3.43 5.34 16.72
C PHE A 17 2.82 4.11 16.07
N ALA A 18 1.49 4.02 16.09
CA ALA A 18 0.80 3.02 15.30
C ALA A 18 1.25 3.17 13.84
N LEU A 19 1.59 2.05 13.19
CA LEU A 19 1.89 2.05 11.77
C LEU A 19 0.60 2.38 11.02
N SER A 20 0.52 3.59 10.47
CA SER A 20 -0.66 4.04 9.73
C SER A 20 -0.49 3.85 8.22
N VAL A 21 -1.60 3.89 7.49
CA VAL A 21 -1.57 3.90 6.00
C VAL A 21 -0.71 5.07 5.47
N THR A 22 -0.69 6.20 6.19
CA THR A 22 0.09 7.37 5.78
C THR A 22 1.59 7.17 5.96
N ASP A 23 2.02 6.38 6.95
CA ASP A 23 3.43 6.07 7.17
C ASP A 23 4.02 5.19 6.06
N LEU A 24 3.15 4.48 5.33
CA LEU A 24 3.55 3.73 4.15
C LEU A 24 3.89 4.62 2.96
N LYS A 25 3.54 5.91 2.94
CA LYS A 25 3.86 6.79 1.80
C LYS A 25 5.37 6.89 1.55
N GLY A 26 5.72 6.88 0.27
CA GLY A 26 7.09 7.09 -0.21
C GLY A 26 7.61 5.96 -1.08
N CYS A 27 8.94 5.90 -1.18
CA CYS A 27 9.65 4.96 -2.04
C CYS A 27 10.29 3.83 -1.25
N PHE A 28 10.36 2.67 -1.87
CA PHE A 28 10.84 1.45 -1.24
C PHE A 28 11.75 0.67 -2.17
N LYS A 29 12.83 0.16 -1.60
CA LYS A 29 13.57 -0.93 -2.20
C LYS A 29 12.76 -2.20 -2.07
N THR A 30 12.56 -2.90 -3.17
CA THR A 30 11.96 -4.23 -3.14
C THR A 30 13.03 -5.26 -2.80
N ILE A 31 12.94 -5.89 -1.63
CA ILE A 31 13.86 -6.93 -1.19
C ILE A 31 13.46 -8.26 -1.84
N ASP A 32 12.18 -8.64 -1.71
CA ASP A 32 11.59 -9.77 -2.40
C ASP A 32 10.11 -9.57 -2.70
N VAL A 33 9.64 -10.29 -3.71
CA VAL A 33 8.22 -10.48 -4.05
C VAL A 33 8.00 -11.98 -4.23
N ASN A 34 7.09 -12.56 -3.45
CA ASN A 34 6.83 -14.00 -3.40
C ASN A 34 8.10 -14.83 -3.19
N GLY A 35 9.04 -14.36 -2.36
CA GLY A 35 10.30 -15.04 -2.08
C GLY A 35 11.35 -14.92 -3.19
N THR A 36 11.09 -14.12 -4.23
CA THR A 36 12.05 -13.87 -5.32
C THR A 36 12.51 -12.43 -5.30
N ARG A 37 13.83 -12.22 -5.34
CA ARG A 37 14.40 -10.87 -5.45
C ARG A 37 14.23 -10.36 -6.89
N PRO A 38 13.57 -9.21 -7.10
CA PRO A 38 13.43 -8.61 -8.43
C PRO A 38 14.78 -8.30 -9.09
N ALA A 39 14.92 -8.63 -10.37
CA ALA A 39 16.08 -8.22 -11.15
C ALA A 39 16.03 -6.70 -11.39
N PRO A 40 17.07 -5.92 -11.04
CA PRO A 40 17.08 -4.50 -11.28
C PRO A 40 17.28 -4.21 -12.78
N GLY A 41 16.63 -3.16 -13.26
CA GLY A 41 16.86 -2.59 -14.58
C GLY A 41 17.91 -1.47 -14.56
N PRO A 42 18.32 -0.97 -15.75
CA PRO A 42 19.36 0.05 -15.89
C PRO A 42 18.97 1.44 -15.36
N ILE A 43 17.67 1.72 -15.17
CA ILE A 43 17.15 3.01 -14.71
C ILE A 43 16.76 2.85 -13.24
N SER A 44 17.54 3.47 -12.34
CA SER A 44 17.45 3.26 -10.89
C SER A 44 16.09 3.62 -10.29
N TRP A 45 15.51 4.78 -10.63
CA TRP A 45 14.21 5.21 -10.10
C TRP A 45 13.06 4.28 -10.49
N ARG A 46 13.19 3.56 -11.61
CA ARG A 46 12.20 2.57 -12.05
C ARG A 46 12.29 1.25 -11.26
N ASN A 47 13.35 1.02 -10.48
CA ASN A 47 13.50 -0.18 -9.65
C ASN A 47 12.77 -0.08 -8.30
N GLN A 48 12.13 1.06 -8.01
CA GLN A 48 11.49 1.32 -6.72
C GLN A 48 10.05 0.80 -6.70
N SER A 49 9.65 0.25 -5.56
CA SER A 49 8.24 0.15 -5.20
C SER A 49 7.77 1.48 -4.63
N LEU A 50 6.51 1.83 -4.87
CA LEU A 50 5.93 3.11 -4.49
C LEU A 50 4.65 2.90 -3.70
N PHE A 51 4.42 3.75 -2.71
CA PHE A 51 3.11 3.90 -2.07
C PHE A 51 2.72 5.38 -2.16
N GLU A 52 1.72 5.66 -2.97
CA GLU A 52 1.35 7.01 -3.38
C GLU A 52 -0.11 7.30 -3.10
N GLU A 53 -0.44 8.58 -2.93
CA GLU A 53 -1.79 9.09 -2.75
C GLU A 53 -2.22 9.84 -4.02
N PHE A 54 -3.45 9.59 -4.48
CA PHE A 54 -4.00 10.25 -5.65
C PHE A 54 -5.47 10.62 -5.45
N ASP A 55 -5.82 11.80 -5.95
CA ASP A 55 -7.21 12.14 -6.24
C ASP A 55 -7.62 11.35 -7.49
N SER A 56 -8.55 10.40 -7.36
CA SER A 56 -8.85 9.48 -8.46
C SER A 56 -10.02 9.94 -9.31
N TYR A 57 -9.78 10.14 -10.60
CA TYR A 57 -10.83 10.17 -11.62
C TYR A 57 -11.18 8.77 -12.14
N THR A 58 -10.65 7.71 -11.52
CA THR A 58 -10.87 6.32 -11.94
C THR A 58 -12.01 5.69 -11.18
N TYR A 59 -12.16 5.96 -9.89
CA TYR A 59 -13.12 5.27 -9.03
C TYR A 59 -14.17 6.21 -8.48
N LYS A 60 -15.43 5.75 -8.46
CA LYS A 60 -16.54 6.44 -7.82
C LYS A 60 -17.35 5.50 -6.95
N THR A 61 -17.98 6.06 -5.92
CA THR A 61 -18.98 5.37 -5.12
C THR A 61 -20.20 5.00 -5.96
N THR A 62 -20.86 3.88 -5.63
CA THR A 62 -22.06 3.43 -6.35
C THR A 62 -23.35 4.06 -5.84
N ASP A 63 -23.34 4.56 -4.60
CA ASP A 63 -24.47 5.21 -3.92
C ASP A 63 -24.51 6.72 -4.18
N THR A 64 -23.38 7.42 -4.08
CA THR A 64 -23.33 8.89 -4.24
C THR A 64 -22.72 9.37 -5.55
N ASN A 65 -22.13 8.47 -6.36
CA ASN A 65 -21.41 8.81 -7.60
C ASN A 65 -20.28 9.84 -7.39
N GLN A 66 -19.73 9.90 -6.18
CA GLN A 66 -18.62 10.78 -5.81
C GLN A 66 -17.28 10.08 -6.09
N TYR A 67 -16.29 10.85 -6.49
CA TYR A 67 -14.92 10.36 -6.67
C TYR A 67 -14.33 9.87 -5.36
N LEU A 68 -13.49 8.83 -5.44
CA LEU A 68 -12.80 8.22 -4.32
C LEU A 68 -11.33 8.60 -4.33
N ASP A 69 -10.83 9.14 -3.21
CA ASP A 69 -9.40 9.29 -2.99
C ASP A 69 -8.76 7.92 -2.73
N ILE A 70 -7.60 7.70 -3.34
CA ILE A 70 -6.96 6.38 -3.34
C ILE A 70 -5.52 6.43 -2.87
N TYR A 71 -5.10 5.32 -2.26
CA TYR A 71 -3.69 4.96 -2.16
C TYR A 71 -3.37 3.88 -3.19
N VAL A 72 -2.18 3.94 -3.79
CA VAL A 72 -1.69 2.92 -4.71
C VAL A 72 -0.36 2.39 -4.22
N LEU A 73 -0.33 1.09 -3.87
CA LEU A 73 0.90 0.33 -3.66
C LEU A 73 1.34 -0.27 -4.99
N SER A 74 2.39 0.26 -5.59
CA SER A 74 3.02 -0.26 -6.81
C SER A 74 4.25 -1.09 -6.46
N LEU A 75 4.13 -2.42 -6.43
CA LEU A 75 5.25 -3.32 -6.14
C LEU A 75 6.10 -3.59 -7.37
N PHE A 76 7.38 -3.18 -7.39
CA PHE A 76 8.31 -3.52 -8.46
C PHE A 76 8.61 -5.03 -8.47
N GLN A 77 8.43 -5.67 -9.62
CA GLN A 77 8.58 -7.12 -9.76
C GLN A 77 9.81 -7.54 -10.56
N GLY A 78 10.52 -6.59 -11.16
CA GLY A 78 11.74 -6.85 -11.88
C GLY A 78 11.75 -6.25 -13.28
N TYR A 79 12.94 -6.30 -13.86
CA TYR A 79 13.23 -5.89 -15.22
C TYR A 79 13.41 -7.12 -16.13
N SER A 80 12.75 -7.07 -17.28
CA SER A 80 13.00 -7.97 -18.41
C SER A 80 13.06 -7.10 -19.66
N ASP A 81 14.26 -6.87 -20.16
CA ASP A 81 14.55 -5.93 -21.24
C ASP A 81 13.50 -5.94 -22.38
N PRO A 82 12.88 -4.80 -22.74
CA PRO A 82 13.04 -3.43 -22.21
C PRO A 82 12.03 -3.02 -21.10
N TYR A 83 11.33 -3.99 -20.51
CA TYR A 83 10.15 -3.75 -19.68
C TYR A 83 10.44 -3.82 -18.18
N TYR A 84 9.83 -2.91 -17.43
CA TYR A 84 9.74 -2.95 -15.97
C TYR A 84 8.35 -3.43 -15.61
N SER A 85 8.27 -4.41 -14.70
CA SER A 85 7.01 -4.97 -14.23
C SER A 85 6.67 -4.45 -12.85
N TYR A 86 5.38 -4.12 -12.64
CA TYR A 86 4.85 -3.68 -11.35
C TYR A 86 3.51 -4.34 -11.06
N ASN A 87 3.24 -4.55 -9.78
CA ASN A 87 1.96 -5.03 -9.27
C ASN A 87 1.26 -3.94 -8.46
N PRO A 88 0.29 -3.20 -9.04
CA PRO A 88 -0.40 -2.11 -8.35
C PRO A 88 -1.57 -2.62 -7.52
N PHE A 89 -1.73 -2.20 -6.27
CA PHE A 89 -2.90 -2.44 -5.42
C PHE A 89 -3.53 -1.10 -5.04
N VAL A 90 -4.83 -0.97 -5.27
CA VAL A 90 -5.56 0.28 -5.03
C VAL A 90 -6.39 0.17 -3.76
N LEU A 91 -6.09 1.00 -2.78
CA LEU A 91 -6.82 1.13 -1.52
C LEU A 91 -7.65 2.42 -1.57
N PHE A 92 -8.79 2.44 -0.87
CA PHE A 92 -9.67 3.60 -0.79
C PHE A 92 -9.51 4.24 0.60
N LYS A 93 -9.15 5.53 0.63
CA LYS A 93 -8.70 6.22 1.84
C LYS A 93 -9.69 6.14 3.01
N ASP A 94 -10.97 6.36 2.75
CA ASP A 94 -12.04 6.43 3.76
C ASP A 94 -13.14 5.39 3.56
N LYS A 95 -12.81 4.26 2.92
CA LYS A 95 -13.77 3.19 2.59
C LYS A 95 -13.28 1.80 3.00
N ALA A 96 -12.34 1.71 3.93
CA ALA A 96 -11.97 0.43 4.52
C ALA A 96 -13.18 -0.15 5.30
N ASP A 97 -13.52 -1.41 5.05
CA ASP A 97 -14.46 -2.15 5.90
C ASP A 97 -13.80 -2.52 7.23
N LYS A 98 -12.47 -2.71 7.20
CA LYS A 98 -11.65 -2.96 8.38
C LYS A 98 -10.29 -2.30 8.23
N LEU A 99 -9.92 -1.51 9.23
CA LEU A 99 -8.62 -0.88 9.38
C LEU A 99 -8.11 -1.12 10.81
N ILE A 100 -6.94 -1.73 10.95
CA ILE A 100 -6.24 -1.89 12.22
C ILE A 100 -4.87 -1.23 12.06
N GLU A 101 -4.59 -0.25 12.92
CA GLU A 101 -3.31 0.46 12.99
C GLU A 101 -2.78 0.26 14.41
N GLU A 102 -1.71 -0.51 14.54
CA GLU A 102 -1.06 -0.87 15.80
C GLU A 102 0.46 -0.68 15.68
N ASP A 103 1.17 -0.82 16.79
CA ASP A 103 2.64 -0.68 16.81
C ASP A 103 3.31 -1.69 15.87
N GLY A 104 3.97 -1.18 14.83
CA GLY A 104 4.60 -1.98 13.78
C GLY A 104 3.64 -2.87 12.98
N TYR A 105 2.32 -2.63 13.01
CA TYR A 105 1.34 -3.44 12.30
C TYR A 105 0.23 -2.61 11.65
N LEU A 106 -0.04 -2.91 10.38
CA LEU A 106 -1.16 -2.36 9.63
C LEU A 106 -1.95 -3.50 8.99
N PHE A 107 -3.27 -3.46 9.15
CA PHE A 107 -4.21 -4.26 8.38
C PHE A 107 -5.26 -3.35 7.74
N TYR A 108 -5.46 -3.50 6.45
CA TYR A 108 -6.50 -2.84 5.68
C TYR A 108 -7.28 -3.87 4.88
N GLU A 109 -8.61 -3.79 4.88
CA GLU A 109 -9.48 -4.59 4.04
C GLU A 109 -10.67 -3.75 3.54
N VAL A 110 -10.99 -3.94 2.26
CA VAL A 110 -12.21 -3.44 1.63
C VAL A 110 -12.77 -4.52 0.71
N ASP A 111 -14.07 -4.67 0.69
CA ASP A 111 -14.85 -5.50 -0.23
C ASP A 111 -16.12 -4.74 -0.61
N THR A 112 -16.03 -3.99 -1.71
CA THR A 112 -17.12 -3.08 -2.11
C THR A 112 -17.29 -2.99 -3.62
N ASP A 113 -18.50 -2.61 -4.02
CA ASP A 113 -18.80 -2.28 -5.40
C ASP A 113 -18.51 -0.80 -5.68
N VAL A 114 -17.74 -0.54 -6.73
CA VAL A 114 -17.42 0.82 -7.20
C VAL A 114 -17.75 0.98 -8.68
N TYR A 115 -17.97 2.21 -9.11
CA TYR A 115 -17.88 2.54 -10.54
C TYR A 115 -16.41 2.76 -10.89
N MET A 116 -15.89 2.04 -11.88
CA MET A 116 -14.53 2.18 -12.39
C MET A 116 -14.56 2.70 -13.82
N SER A 117 -13.76 3.72 -14.10
CA SER A 117 -13.54 4.27 -15.44
C SER A 117 -12.62 3.37 -16.25
N ARG A 118 -13.04 3.03 -17.47
CA ARG A 118 -12.22 2.40 -18.51
C ARG A 118 -12.48 3.11 -19.84
N SER A 119 -11.45 3.71 -20.40
CA SER A 119 -11.54 4.50 -21.64
C SER A 119 -12.63 5.59 -21.60
N GLY A 120 -12.82 6.22 -20.44
CA GLY A 120 -13.80 7.30 -20.23
C GLY A 120 -15.22 6.86 -19.88
N LEU A 121 -15.51 5.56 -19.90
CA LEU A 121 -16.80 5.00 -19.51
C LEU A 121 -16.72 4.35 -18.13
N TYR A 122 -17.73 4.58 -17.29
CA TYR A 122 -17.82 3.97 -15.97
C TYR A 122 -18.68 2.72 -16.02
N SER A 123 -18.17 1.63 -15.47
CA SER A 123 -18.96 0.42 -15.20
C SER A 123 -18.83 0.04 -13.73
N LYS A 124 -19.92 -0.48 -13.15
CA LYS A 124 -19.89 -1.05 -11.81
C LYS A 124 -18.95 -2.25 -11.82
N VAL A 125 -18.06 -2.37 -10.84
CA VAL A 125 -17.13 -3.50 -10.65
C VAL A 125 -17.02 -3.80 -9.17
N ASP A 126 -16.79 -5.07 -8.85
CA ASP A 126 -16.41 -5.49 -7.49
C ASP A 126 -14.93 -5.21 -7.24
N HIS A 127 -14.61 -4.76 -6.03
CA HIS A 127 -13.25 -4.38 -5.63
C HIS A 127 -12.96 -4.86 -4.22
N TYR A 128 -12.35 -6.04 -4.14
CA TYR A 128 -11.77 -6.55 -2.91
C TYR A 128 -10.26 -6.28 -2.88
N VAL A 129 -9.78 -5.62 -1.83
CA VAL A 129 -8.36 -5.49 -1.51
C VAL A 129 -8.13 -5.75 -0.03
N ARG A 130 -7.11 -6.57 0.26
CA ARG A 130 -6.59 -6.76 1.61
C ARG A 130 -5.10 -6.50 1.63
N LEU A 131 -4.64 -5.67 2.54
CA LEU A 131 -3.24 -5.36 2.77
C LEU A 131 -2.92 -5.65 4.24
N GLU A 132 -1.86 -6.42 4.48
CA GLU A 132 -1.30 -6.66 5.81
C GLU A 132 0.19 -6.31 5.77
N VAL A 133 0.66 -5.49 6.70
CA VAL A 133 2.07 -5.06 6.78
C VAL A 133 2.54 -5.15 8.23
N LYS A 134 3.75 -5.69 8.42
CA LYS A 134 4.45 -5.78 9.70
C LYS A 134 5.83 -5.18 9.57
N GLU A 135 6.21 -4.35 10.54
CA GLU A 135 7.57 -3.86 10.68
C GLU A 135 8.46 -4.90 11.35
N PHE A 136 9.60 -5.18 10.72
CA PHE A 136 10.68 -6.00 11.26
C PHE A 136 11.99 -5.25 11.10
N GLY A 137 12.39 -4.52 12.14
CA GLY A 137 13.60 -3.68 12.09
C GLY A 137 13.40 -2.50 11.13
N ASN A 138 14.12 -2.50 10.00
CA ASN A 138 13.98 -1.49 8.95
C ASN A 138 13.22 -1.98 7.71
N GLU A 139 12.63 -3.19 7.78
CA GLU A 139 11.90 -3.81 6.68
C GLU A 139 10.40 -3.87 6.99
N LEU A 140 9.61 -3.72 5.94
CA LEU A 140 8.16 -3.94 5.92
C LEU A 140 7.90 -5.28 5.26
N VAL A 141 7.46 -6.25 6.04
CA VAL A 141 7.06 -7.58 5.56
C VAL A 141 5.54 -7.60 5.46
N GLY A 142 5.01 -7.93 4.29
CA GLY A 142 3.57 -7.82 4.09
C GLY A 142 3.00 -8.76 3.04
N SER A 143 1.68 -8.71 2.94
CA SER A 143 0.92 -9.36 1.87
C SER A 143 -0.18 -8.45 1.36
N ALA A 144 -0.37 -8.45 0.05
CA ALA A 144 -1.46 -7.76 -0.62
C ALA A 144 -2.27 -8.77 -1.45
N GLU A 145 -3.58 -8.75 -1.29
CA GLU A 145 -4.52 -9.57 -2.04
C GLU A 145 -5.51 -8.68 -2.77
N PHE A 146 -5.80 -9.03 -4.02
CA PHE A 146 -6.78 -8.34 -4.83
C PHE A 146 -7.66 -9.36 -5.55
N LYS A 147 -8.98 -9.18 -5.46
CA LYS A 147 -9.98 -10.01 -6.12
C LYS A 147 -11.01 -9.13 -6.82
N SER A 148 -11.39 -9.55 -8.02
CA SER A 148 -12.56 -9.05 -8.71
C SER A 148 -13.12 -10.14 -9.63
N ILE A 149 -14.34 -10.57 -9.36
CA ILE A 149 -15.13 -11.51 -10.15
C ILE A 149 -15.41 -10.90 -11.53
N GLN A 150 -15.87 -9.64 -11.57
CA GLN A 150 -16.25 -8.98 -12.82
C GLN A 150 -15.05 -8.80 -13.75
N ARG A 151 -13.87 -8.55 -13.18
CA ARG A 151 -12.62 -8.38 -13.94
C ARG A 151 -11.82 -9.68 -14.08
N LYS A 152 -12.29 -10.80 -13.51
CA LYS A 152 -11.61 -12.11 -13.48
C LYS A 152 -10.18 -12.06 -12.93
N TYR A 153 -9.98 -11.25 -11.87
CA TYR A 153 -8.71 -11.18 -11.16
C TYR A 153 -8.81 -11.87 -9.80
N ASN A 154 -7.79 -12.65 -9.48
CA ASN A 154 -7.53 -13.17 -8.15
C ASN A 154 -6.02 -13.30 -8.00
N ARG A 155 -5.41 -12.41 -7.21
CA ARG A 155 -3.98 -12.44 -6.97
C ARG A 155 -3.68 -12.17 -5.51
N ARG A 156 -2.63 -12.83 -5.03
CA ARG A 156 -2.00 -12.58 -3.74
C ARG A 156 -0.51 -12.43 -3.96
N VAL A 157 0.07 -11.45 -3.31
CA VAL A 157 1.50 -11.16 -3.37
C VAL A 157 2.00 -11.01 -1.95
N ASN A 158 3.04 -11.75 -1.59
CA ASN A 158 3.83 -11.49 -0.40
C ASN A 158 5.03 -10.62 -0.80
N PHE A 159 5.44 -9.72 0.06
CA PHE A 159 6.55 -8.81 -0.24
C PHE A 159 7.36 -8.49 1.01
N THR A 160 8.63 -8.17 0.78
CA THR A 160 9.48 -7.49 1.76
C THR A 160 10.01 -6.22 1.11
N LEU A 161 9.74 -5.09 1.76
CA LEU A 161 10.14 -3.76 1.31
C LEU A 161 11.06 -3.13 2.35
N ARG A 162 11.96 -2.24 1.90
CA ARG A 162 12.76 -1.41 2.80
C ARG A 162 12.62 0.04 2.37
N LYS A 163 12.25 0.92 3.30
CA LYS A 163 12.06 2.34 3.02
C LYS A 163 13.36 2.97 2.53
N GLU A 164 13.29 3.79 1.49
CA GLU A 164 14.44 4.51 0.93
C GLU A 164 13.99 5.88 0.39
N ASP A 165 14.97 6.73 0.09
CA ASP A 165 14.69 8.02 -0.55
C ASP A 165 14.16 7.80 -1.97
N CYS A 166 13.20 8.64 -2.36
CA CYS A 166 12.68 8.64 -3.72
C CYS A 166 13.74 9.15 -4.70
N LEU A 167 14.08 8.33 -5.69
CA LEU A 167 14.99 8.71 -6.76
C LEU A 167 14.19 9.43 -7.84
N SER A 168 14.65 10.59 -8.28
CA SER A 168 14.05 11.35 -9.38
C SER A 168 14.77 11.07 -10.71
N GLN A 169 14.17 11.57 -11.79
CA GLN A 169 14.65 11.42 -13.17
C GLN A 169 15.78 12.41 -13.54
N ASP A 170 16.50 12.97 -12.55
CA ASP A 170 17.52 14.01 -12.77
C ASP A 170 18.61 13.58 -13.79
#